data_AF-A0A925JMA3-F1
#
_entry.id   AF-A0A925JMA3-F1
#
_cell.length_a   1.000
_cell.length_b   1.000
_cell.length_c   1.000
_cell.angle_alpha   90.00
_cell.angle_beta   90.00
_cell.angle_gamma   90.00
#
_symmetry.space_group_name_H-M   'P 1'
#
loop_
_entity.id
_entity.type
_entity.pdbx_description
1 polymer ?
#
loop_
_entity_poly.entity_id
_entity_poly.type
_entity_poly.pdbx_seq_one_letter_code
_entity_poly.pdbx_strand_id
1 'polypeptide(L)'
;MTRREPCIESICFLQRGNVTGNNAVIRYDLNAFLACLRQPTIPPPEPRVDRYVLPTLGNLRAGFSGATFLPGTSALLFTASVEDTADEINDGPAMGSLVGLLDAADPGRTPVCAFIEEDGRPYAGKVESIAVAGGWNRGALLAVAVTDSDGGESEILEIRITTI
;
A
#
# COMPACT_ATOMS: atom_id res chain seq x y z
N MET A 1 -14.58 -30.63 10.83
CA MET A 1 -14.05 -30.49 9.45
C MET A 1 -13.56 -29.06 9.32
N THR A 2 -12.33 -28.80 9.77
CA THR A 2 -11.70 -27.48 9.78
C THR A 2 -11.33 -27.12 8.35
N ARG A 3 -12.11 -26.28 7.68
CA ARG A 3 -11.61 -25.59 6.48
C ARG A 3 -10.48 -24.70 6.97
N ARG A 4 -9.23 -25.09 6.74
CA ARG A 4 -8.13 -24.11 6.76
C ARG A 4 -8.42 -23.16 5.62
N GLU A 5 -8.77 -21.92 5.95
CA GLU A 5 -8.71 -20.84 4.98
C GLU A 5 -7.31 -20.84 4.37
N PRO A 6 -7.15 -20.68 3.05
CA PRO A 6 -5.83 -20.61 2.45
C PRO A 6 -5.19 -19.30 2.96
N CYS A 7 -4.41 -19.40 4.03
CA CYS A 7 -3.48 -18.37 4.41
C CYS A 7 -2.54 -18.22 3.22
N ILE A 8 -2.63 -17.11 2.49
CA ILE A 8 -1.57 -16.77 1.56
C ILE A 8 -0.35 -16.48 2.43
N GLU A 9 0.51 -17.47 2.65
CA GLU A 9 1.80 -17.30 3.31
C GLU A 9 2.76 -16.63 2.32
N SER A 10 2.45 -15.39 1.92
CA SER A 10 3.29 -14.57 1.06
C SER A 10 3.77 -13.32 1.79
N ILE A 11 5.00 -12.91 1.50
CA ILE A 11 5.46 -11.56 1.76
C ILE A 11 5.28 -10.72 0.49
N CYS A 12 4.76 -9.51 0.65
CA CYS A 12 4.54 -8.55 -0.43
C CYS A 12 5.40 -7.31 -0.19
N PHE A 13 6.21 -6.95 -1.17
CA PHE A 13 6.93 -5.68 -1.21
C PHE A 13 6.27 -4.78 -2.25
N LEU A 14 6.00 -3.54 -1.88
CA LEU A 14 5.41 -2.57 -2.79
C LEU A 14 6.50 -1.64 -3.30
N GLN A 15 6.72 -1.66 -4.61
CA GLN A 15 7.64 -0.76 -5.30
C GLN A 15 6.89 0.52 -5.64
N ARG A 16 7.40 1.65 -5.14
CA ARG A 16 6.96 2.98 -5.53
C ARG A 16 7.46 3.30 -6.94
N GLY A 17 6.54 3.73 -7.82
CA GLY A 17 6.88 4.10 -9.19
C GLY A 17 7.39 5.54 -9.38
N ASN A 18 7.14 6.42 -8.40
CA ASN A 18 7.43 7.86 -8.44
C ASN A 18 7.15 8.49 -9.84
N VAL A 19 8.11 9.23 -10.41
CA VAL A 19 7.97 9.93 -11.70
C VAL A 19 7.58 9.00 -12.85
N THR A 20 8.11 7.78 -12.90
CA THR A 20 7.81 6.82 -13.99
C THR A 20 6.41 6.22 -13.88
N GLY A 21 5.80 6.25 -12.69
CA GLY A 21 4.49 5.64 -12.42
C GLY A 21 4.51 4.10 -12.42
N ASN A 22 5.70 3.49 -12.48
CA ASN A 22 5.85 2.03 -12.51
C ASN A 22 5.69 1.41 -11.12
N ASN A 23 4.49 1.53 -10.55
CA ASN A 23 4.18 0.88 -9.29
C ASN A 23 4.13 -0.64 -9.47
N ALA A 24 4.65 -1.39 -8.51
CA ALA A 24 4.60 -2.85 -8.57
C ALA A 24 4.39 -3.50 -7.19
N VAL A 25 3.76 -4.66 -7.18
CA VAL A 25 3.74 -5.57 -6.03
C VAL A 25 4.64 -6.75 -6.36
N ILE A 26 5.66 -6.96 -5.53
CA ILE A 26 6.64 -8.03 -5.62
C ILE A 26 6.30 -9.06 -4.54
N ARG A 27 6.01 -10.29 -4.93
CA ARG A 27 5.54 -11.35 -4.04
C ARG A 27 6.51 -12.51 -3.98
N TYR A 28 6.74 -13.01 -2.78
CA TYR A 28 7.48 -14.24 -2.53
C TYR A 28 6.68 -15.17 -1.63
N ASP A 29 6.92 -16.48 -1.77
CA ASP A 29 6.55 -17.45 -0.72
C ASP A 29 7.28 -17.08 0.58
N LEU A 30 6.53 -16.90 1.66
CA LEU A 30 7.06 -16.41 2.93
C LEU A 30 8.08 -17.38 3.52
N ASN A 31 7.81 -18.68 3.47
CA ASN A 31 8.69 -19.68 4.07
C ASN A 31 10.01 -19.79 3.32
N ALA A 32 9.96 -19.82 1.99
CA ALA A 32 11.14 -19.81 1.14
C ALA A 32 11.95 -18.52 1.32
N PHE A 33 11.29 -17.37 1.39
CA PHE A 33 11.94 -16.08 1.61
C PHE A 33 12.66 -16.03 2.96
N LEU A 34 11.98 -16.42 4.04
CA LEU A 34 12.58 -16.50 5.39
C LEU A 34 13.71 -17.53 5.47
N ALA A 35 13.63 -18.64 4.74
CA ALA A 35 14.69 -19.64 4.68
C ALA A 35 15.98 -19.05 4.05
N CYS A 36 15.85 -18.32 2.94
CA CYS A 36 16.98 -17.62 2.31
C CYS A 36 17.61 -16.59 3.24
N LEU A 37 16.81 -15.78 3.94
CA LEU A 37 17.34 -14.77 4.89
C LEU A 37 18.11 -15.39 6.06
N ARG A 38 17.70 -16.58 6.51
CA ARG A 38 18.34 -17.28 7.65
C ARG A 38 19.56 -18.09 7.24
N GLN A 39 19.66 -18.47 5.98
CA GLN A 39 20.73 -19.34 5.47
C GLN A 39 21.29 -18.73 4.17
N PRO A 40 22.42 -18.00 4.24
CA PRO A 40 23.01 -17.33 3.08
C PRO A 40 23.37 -18.25 1.89
N THR A 41 23.39 -19.56 2.09
CA THR A 41 23.62 -20.57 1.04
C THR A 41 22.36 -20.94 0.25
N ILE A 42 21.16 -20.60 0.75
CA ILE A 42 19.91 -20.78 0.03
C ILE A 42 19.70 -19.57 -0.89
N PRO A 43 19.52 -19.75 -2.21
CA PRO A 43 19.25 -18.63 -3.10
C PRO A 43 17.87 -18.01 -2.82
N PRO A 44 17.67 -16.71 -3.11
CA PRO A 44 16.36 -16.09 -3.02
C PRO A 44 15.32 -16.83 -3.88
N PRO A 45 14.08 -16.99 -3.40
CA PRO A 45 13.00 -17.55 -4.22
C PRO A 45 12.71 -16.63 -5.42
N GLU A 46 12.18 -17.21 -6.50
CA GLU A 46 11.78 -16.42 -7.68
C GLU A 46 10.62 -15.47 -7.34
N PRO A 47 10.73 -14.16 -7.60
CA PRO A 47 9.65 -13.22 -7.34
C PRO A 47 8.54 -13.33 -8.38
N ARG A 48 7.29 -13.11 -7.94
CA ARG A 48 6.20 -12.70 -8.84
C ARG A 48 6.08 -11.18 -8.80
N VAL A 49 6.07 -10.53 -9.97
CA VAL A 49 6.03 -9.07 -10.07
C VAL A 49 4.83 -8.65 -10.89
N ASP A 50 3.93 -7.90 -10.27
CA ASP A 50 2.73 -7.37 -10.90
C ASP A 50 2.78 -5.85 -10.90
N ARG A 51 2.55 -5.23 -12.06
CA ARG A 51 2.59 -3.78 -12.22
C ARG A 51 1.20 -3.20 -12.13
N TYR A 52 1.10 -2.03 -11.50
CA TYR A 52 -0.15 -1.34 -11.25
C TYR A 52 -0.06 0.11 -11.72
N VAL A 53 -1.14 0.59 -12.33
CA VAL A 53 -1.34 2.01 -12.58
C VAL A 53 -2.26 2.53 -11.47
N LEU A 54 -1.77 3.53 -10.74
CA LEU A 54 -2.55 4.18 -9.68
C LEU A 54 -3.18 5.48 -10.21
N PRO A 55 -4.22 6.01 -9.53
CA PRO A 55 -4.78 7.30 -9.86
C PRO A 55 -3.75 8.45 -9.87
N THR A 56 -4.10 9.53 -10.55
CA THR A 56 -3.31 10.76 -10.63
C THR A 56 -4.06 11.90 -9.96
N LEU A 57 -3.33 12.83 -9.35
CA LEU A 57 -3.87 14.11 -8.89
C LEU A 57 -3.41 15.20 -9.87
N GLY A 58 -4.29 15.60 -10.77
CA GLY A 58 -3.91 16.41 -11.92
C GLY A 58 -2.94 15.64 -12.84
N ASN A 59 -1.73 16.17 -13.04
CA ASN A 59 -0.66 15.52 -13.81
C ASN A 59 0.32 14.71 -12.93
N LEU A 60 0.15 14.74 -11.62
CA LEU A 60 1.06 14.09 -10.67
C LEU A 60 0.64 12.63 -10.43
N ARG A 61 1.62 11.74 -10.37
CA ARG A 61 1.40 10.29 -10.24
C ARG A 61 1.45 9.87 -8.78
N ALA A 62 0.48 9.04 -8.36
CA ALA A 62 0.56 8.38 -7.07
C ALA A 62 1.56 7.23 -7.10
N GLY A 63 2.30 7.07 -6.02
CA GLY A 63 3.19 5.93 -5.81
C GLY A 63 2.90 5.23 -4.48
N PHE A 64 2.95 3.89 -4.45
CA PHE A 64 2.79 3.14 -3.21
C PHE A 64 3.72 3.66 -2.10
N SER A 65 3.20 3.77 -0.88
CA SER A 65 3.94 4.27 0.28
C SER A 65 3.84 3.33 1.48
N GLY A 66 2.68 2.69 1.71
CA GLY A 66 2.50 1.73 2.79
C GLY A 66 1.46 0.66 2.47
N ALA A 67 1.47 -0.46 3.19
CA ALA A 67 0.43 -1.48 3.06
C ALA A 67 0.30 -2.38 4.29
N THR A 68 -0.88 -2.98 4.40
CA THR A 68 -1.19 -4.04 5.37
C THR A 68 -2.22 -5.01 4.77
N PHE A 69 -2.24 -6.25 5.26
CA PHE A 69 -3.29 -7.19 4.89
C PHE A 69 -4.58 -6.89 5.65
N LEU A 70 -5.71 -6.97 4.97
CA LEU A 70 -7.01 -7.04 5.63
C LEU A 70 -7.14 -8.39 6.35
N PRO A 71 -7.40 -8.40 7.68
CA PRO A 71 -7.46 -9.63 8.46
C PRO A 71 -8.42 -10.68 7.88
N GLY A 72 -7.94 -11.92 7.76
CA GLY A 72 -8.74 -13.05 7.23
C GLY A 72 -8.95 -13.05 5.71
N THR A 73 -8.25 -12.20 4.96
CA THR A 73 -8.37 -12.12 3.50
C THR A 73 -7.01 -12.06 2.83
N SER A 74 -7.01 -12.20 1.51
CA SER A 74 -5.85 -11.93 0.63
C SER A 74 -5.73 -10.47 0.20
N ALA A 75 -6.64 -9.60 0.62
CA ALA A 75 -6.64 -8.22 0.20
C ALA A 75 -5.59 -7.40 0.94
N LEU A 76 -4.84 -6.60 0.19
CA LEU A 76 -3.95 -5.57 0.70
C LEU A 76 -4.72 -4.24 0.73
N LEU A 77 -4.78 -3.65 1.91
CA LEU A 77 -5.06 -2.23 2.08
C LEU A 77 -3.74 -1.49 1.97
N PHE A 78 -3.63 -0.55 1.05
CA PHE A 78 -2.41 0.22 0.83
C PHE A 78 -2.68 1.72 0.90
N THR A 79 -1.61 2.46 1.18
CA THR A 79 -1.52 3.91 0.99
C THR A 79 -0.60 4.20 -0.19
N ALA A 80 -0.89 5.29 -0.89
CA ALA A 80 0.00 5.84 -1.89
C ALA A 80 0.03 7.37 -1.77
N SER A 81 1.22 7.94 -1.96
CA SER A 81 1.44 9.39 -1.89
C SER A 81 1.73 9.96 -3.27
N VAL A 82 1.21 11.17 -3.49
CA VAL A 82 1.42 11.98 -4.68
C VAL A 82 2.37 13.09 -4.31
N GLU A 83 3.52 13.15 -4.96
CA GLU A 83 4.53 14.18 -4.74
C GLU A 83 4.75 14.98 -6.02
N ASP A 84 5.00 16.28 -5.85
CA ASP A 84 5.39 17.15 -6.95
C ASP A 84 6.91 17.15 -7.13
N THR A 85 7.42 16.09 -7.75
CA THR A 85 8.84 15.96 -8.08
C THR A 85 9.08 15.66 -9.56
N ALA A 86 10.23 16.12 -10.04
CA ALA A 86 10.73 15.89 -11.39
C ALA A 86 11.78 14.77 -11.47
N ASP A 87 12.26 14.24 -10.34
CA ASP A 87 13.23 13.14 -10.32
C ASP A 87 12.95 12.11 -9.21
N GLU A 88 13.57 10.94 -9.30
CA GLU A 88 13.33 9.83 -8.37
C GLU A 88 14.16 9.90 -7.08
N ILE A 89 15.02 10.91 -6.93
CA ILE A 89 15.98 11.03 -5.82
C ILE A 89 15.52 12.09 -4.81
N ASN A 90 15.03 13.22 -5.31
CA ASN A 90 14.57 14.34 -4.52
C ASN A 90 13.06 14.26 -4.40
N ASP A 91 12.59 14.03 -3.17
CA ASP A 91 11.15 14.08 -2.89
C ASP A 91 10.65 15.53 -3.01
N GLY A 92 9.48 15.67 -3.61
CA GLY A 92 8.78 16.93 -3.75
C GLY A 92 7.78 17.12 -2.61
N PRO A 93 7.13 18.29 -2.50
CA PRO A 93 6.04 18.43 -1.54
C PRO A 93 4.94 17.39 -1.82
N ALA A 94 4.44 16.76 -0.76
CA ALA A 94 3.29 15.87 -0.84
C ALA A 94 2.05 16.69 -1.19
N MET A 95 1.45 16.39 -2.34
CA MET A 95 0.27 17.09 -2.85
C MET A 95 -1.03 16.36 -2.51
N GLY A 96 -0.93 15.09 -2.14
CA GLY A 96 -2.07 14.26 -1.75
C GLY A 96 -1.65 12.86 -1.36
N SER A 97 -2.53 12.16 -0.65
CA SER A 97 -2.40 10.72 -0.43
C SER A 97 -3.74 10.02 -0.71
N LEU A 98 -3.66 8.74 -1.08
CA LEU A 98 -4.82 7.90 -1.34
C LEU A 98 -4.72 6.59 -0.55
N VAL A 99 -5.89 5.99 -0.29
CA VAL A 99 -6.01 4.61 0.16
C VAL A 99 -6.53 3.76 -0.99
N GLY A 100 -6.10 2.50 -1.05
CA GLY A 100 -6.64 1.57 -2.01
C GLY A 100 -6.67 0.13 -1.53
N LEU A 101 -7.45 -0.67 -2.24
CA LEU A 101 -7.61 -2.09 -2.03
C LEU A 101 -7.22 -2.84 -3.29
N LEU A 102 -6.34 -3.82 -3.15
CA LEU A 102 -6.01 -4.78 -4.20
C LEU A 102 -6.03 -6.20 -3.62
N ASP A 103 -6.43 -7.17 -4.42
CA ASP A 103 -6.44 -8.57 -4.01
C ASP A 103 -5.11 -9.23 -4.38
N ALA A 104 -4.33 -9.65 -3.38
CA ALA A 104 -3.07 -10.32 -3.63
C ALA A 104 -3.23 -11.73 -4.21
N ALA A 105 -4.44 -12.32 -4.18
CA ALA A 105 -4.74 -13.58 -4.85
C ALA A 105 -5.13 -13.41 -6.33
N ASP A 106 -5.55 -12.21 -6.73
CA ASP A 106 -6.00 -11.89 -8.10
C ASP A 106 -5.10 -10.79 -8.72
N PRO A 107 -3.84 -11.14 -9.03
CA PRO A 107 -2.88 -10.18 -9.58
C PRO A 107 -3.32 -9.64 -10.94
N GLY A 108 -3.10 -8.34 -11.16
CA GLY A 108 -3.47 -7.66 -12.39
C GLY A 108 -4.88 -7.07 -12.40
N ARG A 109 -5.71 -7.36 -11.39
CA ARG A 109 -6.96 -6.63 -11.18
C ARG A 109 -6.68 -5.18 -10.82
N THR A 110 -7.36 -4.24 -11.47
CA THR A 110 -7.26 -2.81 -11.15
C THR A 110 -7.63 -2.56 -9.68
N PRO A 111 -6.76 -1.91 -8.89
CA PRO A 111 -7.06 -1.57 -7.51
C PRO A 111 -8.21 -0.58 -7.41
N VAL A 112 -9.02 -0.72 -6.37
CA VAL A 112 -10.04 0.28 -6.04
C VAL A 112 -9.41 1.31 -5.12
N CYS A 113 -9.45 2.59 -5.49
CA CYS A 113 -8.69 3.65 -4.82
C CYS A 113 -9.56 4.88 -4.56
N ALA A 114 -9.30 5.58 -3.46
CA ALA A 114 -9.89 6.87 -3.15
C ALA A 114 -8.84 7.79 -2.51
N PHE A 115 -8.86 9.07 -2.89
CA PHE A 115 -8.06 10.08 -2.21
C PHE A 115 -8.51 10.22 -0.76
N ILE A 116 -7.53 10.40 0.13
CA ILE A 116 -7.80 10.77 1.53
C ILE A 116 -8.22 12.22 1.51
N GLU A 117 -9.34 12.52 2.17
CA GLU A 117 -9.87 13.87 2.29
C GLU A 117 -9.93 14.31 3.75
N GLU A 118 -9.64 15.58 3.98
CA GLU A 118 -9.86 16.30 5.23
C GLU A 118 -10.70 17.54 4.90
N ASP A 119 -11.84 17.71 5.60
CA ASP A 119 -12.79 18.80 5.36
C ASP A 119 -13.20 19.00 3.89
N GLY A 120 -13.33 17.89 3.15
CA GLY A 120 -13.74 17.86 1.74
C GLY A 120 -12.66 18.31 0.76
N ARG A 121 -11.39 18.32 1.18
CA ARG A 121 -10.23 18.60 0.32
C ARG A 121 -9.23 17.45 0.40
N PRO A 122 -8.47 17.17 -0.67
CA PRO A 122 -7.40 16.18 -0.59
C PRO A 122 -6.43 16.50 0.55
N TYR A 123 -6.15 15.50 1.39
CA TYR A 123 -5.18 15.60 2.47
C TYR A 123 -3.76 15.66 1.88
N ALA A 124 -3.09 16.80 2.05
CA ALA A 124 -1.78 17.11 1.47
C ALA A 124 -0.62 16.72 2.40
N GLY A 125 -0.65 15.50 2.95
CA GLY A 125 0.43 14.92 3.73
C GLY A 125 0.88 13.57 3.15
N LYS A 126 2.11 13.15 3.46
CA LYS A 126 2.71 11.89 2.98
C LYS A 126 2.33 10.74 3.92
N VAL A 127 1.31 9.98 3.56
CA VAL A 127 0.85 8.85 4.37
C VAL A 127 1.67 7.61 4.03
N GLU A 128 2.56 7.19 4.94
CA GLU A 128 3.60 6.17 4.69
C GLU A 128 3.30 4.80 5.34
N SER A 129 2.32 4.73 6.24
CA SER A 129 1.88 3.43 6.76
C SER A 129 0.39 3.43 7.07
N ILE A 130 -0.20 2.24 7.07
CA ILE A 130 -1.59 2.02 7.43
C ILE A 130 -1.75 0.69 8.16
N ALA A 131 -2.59 0.69 9.18
CA ALA A 131 -2.96 -0.47 9.97
C ALA A 131 -4.48 -0.52 10.11
N VAL A 132 -5.04 -1.73 10.08
CA VAL A 132 -6.47 -1.95 10.29
C VAL A 132 -6.78 -1.91 11.79
N ALA A 133 -7.66 -1.00 12.21
CA ALA A 133 -8.06 -0.84 13.61
C ALA A 133 -9.21 -1.77 14.03
N GLY A 134 -9.85 -2.45 13.08
CA GLY A 134 -10.95 -3.39 13.32
C GLY A 134 -11.52 -3.96 12.02
N GLY A 135 -12.54 -4.80 12.12
CA GLY A 135 -13.25 -5.30 10.94
C GLY A 135 -14.18 -4.25 10.31
N TRP A 136 -14.75 -4.59 9.15
CA TRP A 136 -15.83 -3.81 8.56
C TRP A 136 -17.03 -3.75 9.50
N ASN A 137 -17.52 -2.54 9.77
CA ASN A 137 -18.69 -2.29 10.60
C ASN A 137 -19.58 -1.24 9.93
N ARG A 138 -20.87 -1.57 9.71
CA ARG A 138 -21.86 -0.68 9.07
C ARG A 138 -21.36 -0.05 7.75
N GLY A 139 -20.65 -0.82 6.93
CA GLY A 139 -20.14 -0.38 5.62
C GLY A 139 -18.90 0.52 5.68
N ALA A 140 -18.23 0.59 6.83
CA ALA A 140 -16.97 1.31 6.98
C ALA A 140 -15.90 0.42 7.61
N LEU A 141 -14.65 0.63 7.20
CA LEU A 141 -13.43 0.11 7.80
C LEU A 141 -12.71 1.27 8.48
N LEU A 142 -12.30 1.06 9.73
CA LEU A 142 -11.45 2.01 10.44
C LEU A 142 -9.99 1.58 10.29
N ALA A 143 -9.15 2.50 9.85
CA ALA A 143 -7.72 2.32 9.75
C ALA A 143 -7.01 3.44 10.50
N VAL A 144 -5.83 3.13 11.04
CA VAL A 144 -4.90 4.12 11.61
C VAL A 144 -3.71 4.20 10.67
N ALA A 145 -3.30 5.41 10.32
CA ALA A 145 -2.17 5.66 9.45
C ALA A 145 -1.18 6.61 10.11
N VAL A 146 0.06 6.60 9.63
CA VAL A 146 1.09 7.55 10.07
C VAL A 146 1.67 8.30 8.88
N THR A 147 2.07 9.54 9.12
CA THR A 147 2.71 10.36 8.10
C THR A 147 4.21 10.50 8.30
N ASP A 148 4.89 10.69 7.20
CA ASP A 148 6.24 11.23 7.16
C ASP A 148 6.16 12.69 6.65
N SER A 149 6.98 13.55 7.22
CA SER A 149 6.95 15.00 6.95
C SER A 149 8.34 15.55 6.61
N ASP A 150 9.24 14.67 6.13
CA ASP A 150 10.56 15.01 5.59
C ASP A 150 11.35 15.97 6.51
N GLY A 151 11.32 15.68 7.81
CA GLY A 151 11.99 16.44 8.88
C GLY A 151 11.08 17.22 9.82
N GLY A 152 9.76 17.23 9.58
CA GLY A 152 8.75 17.73 10.51
C GLY A 152 8.30 16.71 11.56
N GLU A 153 7.17 17.00 12.21
CA GLU A 153 6.49 16.04 13.10
C GLU A 153 5.65 15.06 12.27
N SER A 154 5.70 13.77 12.61
CA SER A 154 4.77 12.77 12.09
C SER A 154 3.41 12.90 12.76
N GLU A 155 2.36 12.72 11.98
CA GLU A 155 0.98 12.69 12.47
C GLU A 155 0.44 11.26 12.53
N ILE A 156 -0.52 11.03 13.42
CA ILE A 156 -1.34 9.82 13.43
C ILE A 156 -2.72 10.19 12.91
N LEU A 157 -3.14 9.53 11.83
CA LEU A 157 -4.43 9.76 11.20
C LEU A 157 -5.39 8.61 11.51
N GLU A 158 -6.62 8.96 11.85
CA GLU A 158 -7.73 8.01 11.84
C GLU A 158 -8.44 8.12 10.49
N ILE A 159 -8.36 7.07 9.68
CA ILE A 159 -8.95 7.03 8.34
C ILE A 159 -10.20 6.16 8.38
N ARG A 160 -11.34 6.76 8.02
CA ARG A 160 -12.59 6.04 7.81
C ARG A 160 -12.77 5.73 6.32
N ILE A 161 -12.70 4.46 5.98
CA ILE A 161 -12.87 3.97 4.61
C ILE A 161 -14.30 3.45 4.48
N THR A 162 -15.14 4.13 3.72
CA THR A 162 -16.47 3.62 3.34
C THR A 162 -16.40 2.85 2.03
N THR A 163 -17.44 2.08 1.71
CA THR A 163 -17.52 1.35 0.43
C THR A 163 -17.09 2.25 -0.73
N ILE A 164 -16.02 1.84 -1.40
CA ILE A 164 -15.39 2.50 -2.54
C ILE A 164 -16.03 2.00 -3.83
#